data_AF-A0A2X2UAI3-F1
#
_entry.id   AF-A0A2X2UAI3-F1
#
_cell.length_a   1.000
_cell.length_b   1.000
_cell.length_c   1.000
_cell.angle_alpha   90.00
_cell.angle_beta   90.00
_cell.angle_gamma   90.00
#
_symmetry.space_group_name_H-M   'P 1'
#
loop_
_entity.id
_entity.type
_entity.pdbx_description
1 polymer ?
#
loop_
_entity_poly.entity_id
_entity_poly.type
_entity_poly.pdbx_seq_one_letter_code
_entity_poly.pdbx_strand_id
1 'polypeptide(L)'
;MKFIQSELELIYQYAMPDKDAILTELRAVRRAAKEPLTKAIVENTIDKLLEVPEPEFSHFIAGVKACFKGENGQPSPDRLTEAGIQEPPLLGHDLFGMERSLPSTRHMVVLDILNSNSPVGTPGGRYRFFLSAEGYKNARASAERGEIKIISHATVGAWRFYHDKKLTRPER
;
A
#
# COMPACT_ATOMS: atom_id res chain seq x y z
N MET A 1 -13.60 -13.73 -1.11
CA MET A 1 -12.96 -12.51 -1.66
C MET A 1 -11.49 -12.50 -1.29
N LYS A 2 -10.60 -11.93 -2.11
CA LYS A 2 -9.17 -11.84 -1.79
C LYS A 2 -8.73 -10.38 -1.87
N PHE A 3 -8.17 -9.88 -0.77
CA PHE A 3 -7.54 -8.58 -0.73
C PHE A 3 -6.14 -8.68 -1.35
N ILE A 4 -5.59 -7.56 -1.80
CA ILE A 4 -4.19 -7.42 -2.16
C ILE A 4 -3.46 -6.70 -1.03
N GLN A 5 -2.13 -6.82 -0.97
CA GLN A 5 -1.36 -6.21 0.12
C GLN A 5 -1.61 -4.70 0.25
N SER A 6 -1.70 -3.97 -0.87
CA SER A 6 -1.99 -2.52 -0.87
C SER A 6 -3.36 -2.14 -0.30
N GLU A 7 -4.36 -3.01 -0.41
CA GLU A 7 -5.66 -2.80 0.22
C GLU A 7 -5.57 -3.05 1.72
N LEU A 8 -4.82 -4.08 2.14
CA LEU A 8 -4.58 -4.37 3.55
C LEU A 8 -3.77 -3.27 4.24
N GLU A 9 -2.76 -2.70 3.57
CA GLU A 9 -2.00 -1.53 4.05
C GLU A 9 -2.93 -0.33 4.29
N LEU A 10 -3.86 -0.07 3.35
CA LEU A 10 -4.85 0.99 3.47
C LEU A 10 -5.80 0.74 4.64
N ILE A 11 -6.29 -0.50 4.79
CA ILE A 11 -7.14 -0.88 5.91
C ILE A 11 -6.38 -0.73 7.24
N TYR A 12 -5.12 -1.14 7.31
CA TYR A 12 -4.28 -1.02 8.50
C TYR A 12 -4.10 0.45 8.93
N GLN A 13 -3.82 1.33 7.97
CA GLN A 13 -3.62 2.77 8.23
C GLN A 13 -4.88 3.46 8.78
N TYR A 14 -6.05 3.07 8.29
CA TYR A 14 -7.35 3.64 8.68
C TYR A 14 -8.17 2.66 9.55
N ALA A 15 -7.51 1.72 10.24
CA ALA A 15 -8.14 0.57 10.87
C ALA A 15 -9.05 0.96 12.04
N MET A 16 -10.32 1.19 11.75
CA MET A 16 -11.35 1.49 12.72
C MET A 16 -12.17 0.24 13.08
N PRO A 17 -12.66 0.13 14.33
CA PRO A 17 -13.49 -0.99 14.77
C PRO A 17 -14.90 -0.94 14.14
N ASP A 18 -15.35 0.24 13.70
CA ASP A 18 -16.67 0.46 13.11
C ASP A 18 -16.60 0.46 11.58
N LYS A 19 -17.48 -0.31 10.94
CA LYS A 19 -17.54 -0.48 9.49
C LYS A 19 -17.96 0.80 8.77
N ASP A 20 -18.91 1.55 9.29
CA ASP A 20 -19.38 2.78 8.66
C ASP A 20 -18.34 3.90 8.76
N ALA A 21 -17.66 3.97 9.91
CA ALA A 21 -16.55 4.88 10.12
C ALA A 21 -15.42 4.64 9.11
N ILE A 22 -14.95 3.40 8.92
CA ILE A 22 -13.87 3.12 7.96
C ILE A 22 -14.29 3.46 6.53
N LEU A 23 -15.53 3.14 6.15
CA LEU A 23 -16.04 3.42 4.82
C LEU A 23 -16.15 4.94 4.57
N THR A 24 -16.56 5.71 5.58
CA THR A 24 -16.62 7.17 5.50
C THR A 24 -15.23 7.78 5.31
N GLU A 25 -14.24 7.31 6.07
CA GLU A 25 -12.85 7.78 5.97
C GLU A 25 -12.24 7.40 4.62
N LEU A 26 -12.40 6.16 4.16
CA LEU A 26 -11.94 5.72 2.84
C LEU A 26 -12.58 6.54 1.71
N ARG A 27 -13.87 6.90 1.82
CA ARG A 27 -14.52 7.79 0.85
C ARG A 27 -13.91 9.20 0.85
N ALA A 28 -13.47 9.71 2.00
CA ALA A 28 -12.76 10.97 2.09
C ALA A 28 -11.37 10.89 1.44
N VAL A 29 -10.62 9.82 1.71
CA VAL A 29 -9.32 9.54 1.06
C VAL A 29 -9.46 9.47 -0.46
N ARG A 30 -10.49 8.79 -0.98
CA ARG A 30 -10.76 8.74 -2.42
C ARG A 30 -10.98 10.12 -3.02
N ARG A 31 -11.73 11.00 -2.33
CA ARG A 31 -11.99 12.38 -2.79
C ARG A 31 -10.72 13.23 -2.78
N ALA A 32 -9.87 13.05 -1.78
CA ALA A 32 -8.62 13.80 -1.64
C ALA A 32 -7.50 13.28 -2.56
N ALA A 33 -7.50 11.98 -2.89
CA ALA A 33 -6.53 11.37 -3.76
C ALA A 33 -6.58 12.02 -5.15
N LYS A 34 -5.44 12.53 -5.63
CA LYS A 34 -5.30 13.04 -7.00
C LYS A 34 -4.86 11.95 -7.96
N GLU A 35 -4.25 10.90 -7.44
CA GLU A 35 -3.63 9.83 -8.21
C GLU A 35 -4.67 8.75 -8.57
N PRO A 36 -4.73 8.33 -9.85
CA PRO A 36 -5.73 7.36 -10.31
C PRO A 36 -5.55 5.99 -9.64
N LEU A 37 -4.31 5.58 -9.36
CA LEU A 37 -4.04 4.31 -8.71
C LEU A 37 -4.56 4.26 -7.27
N THR A 38 -4.33 5.32 -6.48
CA THR A 38 -4.83 5.37 -5.10
C THR A 38 -6.35 5.40 -5.06
N LYS A 39 -6.99 6.09 -6.01
CA LYS A 39 -8.45 6.02 -6.15
C LYS A 39 -8.92 4.59 -6.42
N ALA A 40 -8.30 3.91 -7.39
CA ALA A 40 -8.67 2.53 -7.72
C ALA A 40 -8.48 1.56 -6.54
N ILE A 41 -7.37 1.66 -5.81
CA ILE A 41 -7.12 0.84 -4.62
C ILE A 41 -8.19 1.13 -3.55
N VAL A 42 -8.46 2.40 -3.27
CA VAL A 42 -9.46 2.78 -2.25
C VAL A 42 -10.87 2.34 -2.64
N GLU A 43 -11.24 2.49 -3.92
CA GLU A 43 -12.56 2.06 -4.42
C GLU A 43 -12.73 0.54 -4.34
N ASN A 44 -11.71 -0.21 -4.73
CA ASN A 44 -11.72 -1.67 -4.62
C ASN A 44 -11.78 -2.13 -3.16
N THR A 45 -11.05 -1.46 -2.25
CA THR A 45 -11.14 -1.71 -0.81
C THR A 45 -12.55 -1.45 -0.28
N ILE A 46 -13.18 -0.32 -0.66
CA ILE A 46 -14.54 0.02 -0.22
C ILE A 46 -15.54 -1.05 -0.69
N ASP A 47 -15.47 -1.43 -1.96
CA ASP A 47 -16.36 -2.43 -2.56
C ASP A 47 -16.24 -3.78 -1.83
N LYS A 48 -15.00 -4.25 -1.62
CA LYS A 48 -14.74 -5.48 -0.88
C LYS A 48 -15.16 -5.40 0.58
N LEU A 49 -14.93 -4.28 1.26
CA LEU A 49 -15.34 -4.10 2.66
C LEU A 49 -16.87 -4.07 2.81
N LEU A 50 -17.60 -3.55 1.81
CA LEU A 50 -19.07 -3.58 1.81
C LEU A 50 -19.60 -5.02 1.80
N GLU A 51 -18.96 -5.90 1.03
CA GLU A 51 -19.32 -7.32 0.92
C GLU A 51 -18.97 -8.16 2.17
N VAL A 52 -18.11 -7.67 3.08
CA VAL A 52 -17.81 -8.37 4.35
C VAL A 52 -18.92 -8.14 5.39
N PRO A 53 -19.70 -9.14 5.81
CA PRO A 53 -20.75 -8.96 6.82
C PRO A 53 -20.19 -8.77 8.24
N GLU A 54 -20.96 -8.16 9.14
CA GLU A 54 -20.69 -8.22 10.58
C GLU A 54 -21.17 -9.58 11.13
N PRO A 55 -20.41 -10.29 11.99
CA PRO A 55 -19.24 -9.86 12.78
C PRO A 55 -17.87 -10.12 12.15
N GLU A 56 -17.82 -10.68 10.93
CA GLU A 56 -16.56 -11.05 10.26
C GLU A 56 -15.65 -9.83 10.02
N PHE A 57 -16.22 -8.65 9.83
CA PHE A 57 -15.47 -7.40 9.70
C PHE A 57 -14.53 -7.14 10.88
N SER A 58 -14.99 -7.31 12.13
CA SER A 58 -14.16 -7.04 13.31
C SER A 58 -12.99 -8.04 13.41
N HIS A 59 -13.26 -9.33 13.15
CA HIS A 59 -12.23 -10.36 13.07
C HIS A 59 -11.23 -10.09 11.93
N PHE A 60 -11.72 -9.62 10.79
CA PHE A 60 -10.89 -9.25 9.65
C PHE A 60 -9.96 -8.07 10.01
N ILE A 61 -10.47 -6.98 10.57
CA ILE A 61 -9.65 -5.83 11.00
C ILE A 61 -8.59 -6.26 12.04
N ALA A 62 -8.95 -7.15 12.98
CA ALA A 62 -8.00 -7.70 13.93
C ALA A 62 -6.91 -8.55 13.24
N GLY A 63 -7.29 -9.36 12.24
CA GLY A 63 -6.37 -10.13 11.40
C GLY A 63 -5.42 -9.25 10.60
N VAL A 64 -5.92 -8.16 10.00
CA VAL A 64 -5.09 -7.17 9.32
C VAL A 64 -4.10 -6.54 10.30
N LYS A 65 -4.54 -6.06 11.46
CA LYS A 65 -3.64 -5.53 12.49
C LYS A 65 -2.57 -6.54 12.92
N ALA A 66 -2.91 -7.82 12.98
CA ALA A 66 -1.97 -8.88 13.31
C ALA A 66 -0.93 -9.12 12.19
N CYS A 67 -1.29 -8.95 10.92
CA CYS A 67 -0.38 -9.07 9.79
C CYS A 67 0.73 -8.00 9.78
N PHE A 68 0.41 -6.79 10.26
CA PHE A 68 1.31 -5.63 10.25
C PHE A 68 1.91 -5.28 11.63
N LYS A 69 1.74 -6.14 12.64
CA LYS A 69 2.14 -5.88 14.05
C LYS A 69 3.68 -5.86 14.30
N GLY A 70 4.51 -5.85 13.27
CA GLY A 70 5.98 -5.84 13.40
C GLY A 70 6.56 -4.46 13.74
N GLU A 71 7.82 -4.41 14.18
CA GLU A 71 8.53 -3.19 14.64
C GLU A 71 8.55 -2.02 13.63
N ASN A 72 8.36 -2.31 12.33
CA ASN A 72 8.42 -1.30 11.26
C ASN A 72 7.09 -1.14 10.47
N GLY A 73 6.00 -1.76 10.93
CA GLY A 73 4.74 -1.76 10.17
C GLY A 73 4.79 -2.49 8.83
N GLN A 74 5.82 -3.32 8.60
CA GLN A 74 5.91 -4.15 7.40
C GLN A 74 5.09 -5.43 7.57
N PRO A 75 4.39 -5.89 6.52
CA PRO A 75 3.61 -7.11 6.61
C PRO A 75 4.54 -8.32 6.69
N SER A 76 4.18 -9.27 7.55
CA SER A 76 4.88 -10.54 7.64
C SER A 76 4.49 -11.44 6.45
N PRO A 77 5.44 -11.94 5.64
CA PRO A 77 5.14 -12.73 4.43
C PRO A 77 4.40 -14.04 4.75
N ASP A 78 4.71 -14.67 5.88
CA ASP A 78 4.01 -15.84 6.39
C ASP A 78 2.52 -15.52 6.63
N ARG A 79 2.25 -14.42 7.34
CA ARG A 79 0.88 -13.98 7.65
C ARG A 79 0.09 -13.48 6.44
N LEU A 80 0.75 -12.91 5.44
CA LEU A 80 0.11 -12.58 4.16
C LEU A 80 -0.35 -13.84 3.43
N THR A 81 0.47 -14.91 3.49
CA THR A 81 0.11 -16.22 2.94
C THR A 81 -1.08 -16.82 3.70
N GLU A 82 -1.07 -16.75 5.03
CA GLU A 82 -2.19 -17.16 5.89
C GLU A 82 -3.48 -16.37 5.60
N ALA A 83 -3.35 -15.08 5.30
CA ALA A 83 -4.46 -14.20 4.93
C ALA A 83 -5.00 -14.45 3.50
N GLY A 84 -4.46 -15.43 2.78
CA GLY A 84 -4.91 -15.82 1.44
C GLY A 84 -4.50 -14.86 0.32
N ILE A 85 -3.48 -14.02 0.57
CA ILE A 85 -2.87 -13.17 -0.46
C ILE A 85 -2.10 -14.06 -1.42
N GLN A 86 -2.57 -14.16 -2.66
CA GLN A 86 -1.90 -14.96 -3.71
C GLN A 86 -0.75 -14.23 -4.39
N GLU A 87 -0.69 -12.91 -4.25
CA GLU A 87 0.40 -12.12 -4.83
C GLU A 87 1.66 -12.29 -3.99
N PRO A 88 2.85 -12.37 -4.62
CA PRO A 88 4.09 -12.35 -3.87
C PRO A 88 4.14 -11.08 -3.01
N PRO A 89 4.61 -11.20 -1.74
CA PRO A 89 4.64 -10.08 -0.81
C PRO A 89 5.41 -8.92 -1.44
N LEU A 90 4.77 -7.75 -1.51
CA LEU A 90 5.38 -6.52 -1.98
C LEU A 90 6.37 -6.06 -0.91
N LEU A 91 7.65 -6.19 -1.21
CA LEU A 91 8.75 -5.73 -0.38
C LEU A 91 9.16 -4.29 -0.74
N GLY A 92 10.00 -3.66 0.07
CA GLY A 92 10.44 -2.29 -0.14
C GLY A 92 9.54 -1.28 0.54
N HIS A 93 9.09 -0.27 -0.20
CA HIS A 93 8.40 0.90 0.37
C HIS A 93 6.89 0.63 0.57
N ASP A 94 6.34 1.07 1.69
CA ASP A 94 4.90 1.02 2.04
C ASP A 94 4.06 2.00 1.19
N LEU A 95 2.78 1.71 0.92
CA LEU A 95 1.90 2.54 0.08
C LEU A 95 1.71 3.94 0.64
N PHE A 96 1.74 4.05 1.97
CA PHE A 96 1.65 5.25 2.79
C PHE A 96 3.00 5.59 3.44
N GLY A 97 4.08 4.94 2.99
CA GLY A 97 5.44 5.20 3.45
C GLY A 97 5.87 6.64 3.20
N MET A 98 6.79 7.12 4.04
CA MET A 98 7.32 8.49 3.97
C MET A 98 7.96 8.80 2.61
N GLU A 99 8.51 7.80 1.91
CA GLU A 99 9.15 7.98 0.61
C GLU A 99 8.22 8.56 -0.46
N ARG A 100 6.90 8.32 -0.33
CA ARG A 100 5.90 8.90 -1.24
C ARG A 100 5.71 10.40 -1.06
N SER A 101 5.93 10.90 0.16
CA SER A 101 5.74 12.30 0.52
C SER A 101 6.97 13.17 0.22
N LEU A 102 8.07 12.55 -0.23
CA LEU A 102 9.25 13.27 -0.66
C LEU A 102 8.92 14.14 -1.90
N PRO A 103 9.32 15.42 -1.92
CA PRO A 103 9.05 16.32 -3.05
C PRO A 103 9.72 15.86 -4.36
N SER A 104 10.80 15.08 -4.22
CA SER A 104 11.54 14.49 -5.33
C SER A 104 10.85 13.27 -5.94
N THR A 105 9.93 12.63 -5.21
CA THR A 105 9.22 11.43 -5.67
C THR A 105 8.18 11.80 -6.72
N ARG A 106 8.25 11.12 -7.87
CA ARG A 106 7.36 11.35 -9.02
C ARG A 106 6.76 10.06 -9.57
N HIS A 107 7.37 8.92 -9.28
CA HIS A 107 6.94 7.64 -9.81
C HIS A 107 6.88 6.59 -8.71
N MET A 108 5.82 5.80 -8.70
CA MET A 108 5.76 4.54 -7.98
C MET A 108 5.92 3.42 -9.01
N VAL A 109 6.84 2.50 -8.73
CA VAL A 109 7.05 1.32 -9.56
C VAL A 109 6.89 0.06 -8.74
N VAL A 110 6.21 -0.92 -9.30
CA VAL A 110 6.22 -2.30 -8.82
C VAL A 110 7.05 -3.11 -9.80
N LEU A 111 8.09 -3.77 -9.30
CA LEU A 111 9.03 -4.53 -10.12
C LEU A 111 9.36 -5.88 -9.49
N ASP A 112 9.60 -6.88 -10.32
CA ASP A 112 10.19 -8.16 -9.93
C ASP A 112 11.70 -8.10 -10.22
N ILE A 113 12.53 -8.54 -9.27
CA ILE A 113 13.98 -8.65 -9.49
C ILE A 113 14.29 -10.00 -10.11
N LEU A 114 14.85 -9.99 -11.32
CA LEU A 114 15.12 -11.21 -12.08
C LEU A 114 16.49 -11.79 -11.77
N ASN A 115 17.49 -10.95 -11.49
CA ASN A 115 18.88 -11.36 -11.33
C ASN A 115 19.52 -10.75 -10.07
N SER A 116 20.49 -11.46 -9.49
CA SER A 116 21.33 -10.97 -8.38
C SER A 116 22.20 -9.75 -8.71
N ASN A 117 22.26 -9.37 -10.00
CA ASN A 117 22.94 -8.17 -10.47
C ASN A 117 22.17 -6.88 -10.21
N SER A 118 20.91 -6.95 -9.77
CA SER A 118 20.18 -5.75 -9.38
C SER A 118 20.83 -5.14 -8.13
N PRO A 119 21.21 -3.84 -8.14
CA PRO A 119 21.79 -3.17 -6.97
C PRO A 119 20.79 -2.99 -5.83
N VAL A 120 19.51 -3.25 -6.06
CA VAL A 120 18.42 -3.07 -5.11
C VAL A 120 17.60 -4.35 -5.02
N GLY A 121 17.53 -4.93 -3.81
CA GLY A 121 16.67 -6.05 -3.42
C GLY A 121 17.19 -7.46 -3.73
N THR A 122 16.42 -8.46 -3.29
CA THR A 122 16.76 -9.89 -3.40
C THR A 122 16.15 -10.48 -4.67
N PRO A 123 16.90 -11.28 -5.46
CA PRO A 123 16.37 -11.94 -6.65
C PRO A 123 15.16 -12.81 -6.33
N GLY A 124 14.15 -12.76 -7.20
CA GLY A 124 12.87 -13.47 -7.04
C GLY A 124 11.84 -12.73 -6.17
N GLY A 125 12.20 -11.62 -5.54
CA GLY A 125 11.27 -10.79 -4.78
C GLY A 125 10.55 -9.75 -5.65
N ARG A 126 9.30 -9.46 -5.29
CA ARG A 126 8.53 -8.34 -5.84
C ARG A 126 8.68 -7.12 -4.93
N TYR A 127 9.08 -6.00 -5.50
CA TYR A 127 9.32 -4.77 -4.77
C TYR A 127 8.45 -3.63 -5.26
N ARG A 128 8.01 -2.78 -4.33
CA ARG A 128 7.45 -1.46 -4.63
C ARG A 128 8.45 -0.39 -4.22
N PHE A 129 8.76 0.52 -5.14
CA PHE A 129 9.62 1.67 -4.88
C PHE A 129 8.95 2.98 -5.27
N PHE A 130 9.20 4.00 -4.46
CA PHE A 130 8.92 5.38 -4.76
C PHE A 130 10.20 6.04 -5.25
N LEU A 131 10.20 6.44 -6.52
CA LEU A 131 11.36 6.93 -7.23
C LEU A 131 11.14 8.37 -7.70
N SER A 132 12.26 9.08 -7.80
CA SER A 132 12.33 10.34 -8.54
C SER A 132 12.24 10.08 -10.05
N ALA A 133 12.10 11.17 -10.83
CA ALA A 133 12.14 11.07 -12.29
C ALA A 133 13.44 10.42 -12.80
N GLU A 134 14.58 10.72 -12.17
CA GLU A 134 15.87 10.09 -12.47
C GLU A 134 15.92 8.63 -12.01
N GLY A 135 15.41 8.34 -10.82
CA GLY A 135 15.32 6.96 -10.31
C GLY A 135 14.51 6.06 -11.25
N TYR A 136 13.39 6.57 -11.79
CA TYR A 136 12.58 5.84 -12.76
C TYR A 136 13.32 5.60 -14.09
N LYS A 137 14.08 6.57 -14.59
CA LYS A 137 14.93 6.37 -15.79
C LYS A 137 15.96 5.26 -15.55
N ASN A 138 16.59 5.23 -14.38
CA ASN A 138 17.54 4.18 -14.03
C ASN A 138 16.86 2.81 -13.93
N ALA A 139 15.68 2.74 -13.31
CA ALA A 139 14.89 1.51 -13.26
C ALA A 139 14.50 1.00 -14.66
N ARG A 140 14.13 1.89 -15.58
CA ARG A 140 13.87 1.52 -16.98
C ARG A 140 15.13 0.96 -17.64
N ALA A 141 16.29 1.60 -17.46
CA ALA A 141 17.54 1.10 -18.00
C ALA A 141 17.92 -0.27 -17.43
N SER A 142 17.69 -0.51 -16.14
CA SER A 142 17.87 -1.84 -15.53
C SER A 142 16.88 -2.88 -16.07
N ALA A 143 15.66 -2.46 -16.42
CA ALA A 143 14.70 -3.33 -17.07
C ALA A 143 15.12 -3.69 -18.50
N GLU A 144 15.67 -2.74 -19.26
CA GLU A 144 16.24 -2.98 -20.59
C GLU A 144 17.46 -3.90 -20.55
N ARG A 145 18.26 -3.84 -19.47
CA ARG A 145 19.37 -4.78 -19.22
C ARG A 145 18.91 -6.16 -18.75
N GLY A 146 17.61 -6.37 -18.52
CA GLY A 146 17.06 -7.65 -18.04
C GLY A 146 17.38 -7.96 -16.56
N GLU A 147 17.74 -6.95 -15.77
CA GLU A 147 18.03 -7.10 -14.34
C GLU A 147 16.75 -7.13 -13.51
N ILE A 148 15.74 -6.36 -13.93
CA ILE A 148 14.44 -6.20 -13.28
C ILE A 148 13.30 -6.21 -14.30
N LYS A 149 12.08 -6.50 -13.86
CA LYS A 149 10.86 -6.41 -14.67
C LYS A 149 9.88 -5.46 -14.03
N ILE A 150 9.62 -4.32 -14.66
CA ILE A 150 8.58 -3.39 -14.21
C ILE A 150 7.22 -3.97 -14.57
N ILE A 151 6.40 -4.22 -13.56
CA ILE A 151 5.06 -4.82 -13.67
C ILE A 151 4.02 -3.72 -13.74
N SER A 152 4.16 -2.72 -12.87
CA SER A 152 3.24 -1.60 -12.75
C SER A 152 4.01 -0.31 -12.54
N HIS A 153 3.51 0.76 -13.14
CA HIS A 153 4.03 2.10 -13.01
C HIS A 153 2.86 3.04 -12.78
N ALA A 154 3.02 3.94 -11.81
CA ALA A 154 2.11 5.04 -11.58
C ALA A 154 2.89 6.33 -11.37
N THR A 155 2.38 7.42 -11.92
CA THR A 155 2.87 8.75 -11.59
C THR A 155 2.25 9.16 -10.27
N VAL A 156 3.09 9.49 -9.30
CA VAL A 156 2.67 9.91 -7.97
C VAL A 156 2.94 11.40 -7.78
N GLY A 157 1.95 12.12 -7.26
CA GLY A 157 2.13 13.49 -6.79
C GLY A 157 2.47 13.45 -5.31
N ALA A 158 3.31 14.38 -4.84
CA ALA A 158 3.63 14.48 -3.42
C ALA A 158 2.33 14.48 -2.59
N TRP A 159 2.12 13.42 -1.82
CA TRP A 159 1.02 13.36 -0.86
C TRP A 159 1.35 14.38 0.22
N ARG A 160 0.66 15.52 0.22
CA ARG A 160 0.67 16.39 1.40
C ARG A 160 -0.05 15.59 2.48
N PHE A 161 0.67 15.17 3.52
CA PHE A 161 0.06 14.64 4.74
C PHE A 161 -1.04 15.60 5.19
N TYR A 162 -2.30 15.22 5.01
CA TYR A 162 -3.41 15.90 5.68
C TYR A 162 -3.41 15.40 7.12
N HIS A 163 -2.56 15.98 7.95
CA HIS A 163 -2.81 16.01 9.38
C HIS A 163 -3.49 17.34 9.68
N ASP A 164 -4.81 17.33 9.80
CA ASP A 164 -5.47 18.24 10.74
C ASP A 164 -5.94 17.41 11.91
N LYS A 165 -5.11 17.35 12.96
CA LYS A 165 -5.55 16.89 14.27
C LYS A 165 -6.61 17.88 14.75
N LYS A 166 -7.87 17.49 14.68
CA LYS A 166 -8.83 17.78 15.75
C LYS A 166 -9.51 16.50 16.19
N LEU A 167 -8.77 15.70 16.96
CA LEU A 167 -9.37 14.89 18.01
C LEU A 167 -9.95 15.88 19.04
N THR A 168 -11.13 16.44 18.76
CA THR A 168 -11.95 17.05 19.78
C THR A 168 -12.43 15.93 20.68
N ARG A 169 -11.71 15.73 21.78
CA ARG A 169 -12.18 14.98 22.94
C ARG A 169 -13.49 15.66 23.38
N PRO A 170 -14.64 14.97 23.46
CA PRO A 170 -15.76 15.53 24.18
C PRO A 170 -15.38 15.50 25.66
N GLU A 171 -15.04 16.66 26.20
CA GLU A 171 -15.01 16.86 27.65
C GLU A 171 -16.44 16.72 28.16
N ARG A 172 -16.62 15.85 29.15
CA ARG A 172 -17.74 15.85 30.08
C ARG A 172 -17.18 16.03 31.47
#